data_AF-A0A410S2K2-F1
#
_entry.id   AF-A0A410S2K2-F1
#
_cell.length_a   1.000
_cell.length_b   1.000
_cell.length_c   1.000
_cell.angle_alpha   90.00
_cell.angle_beta   90.00
_cell.angle_gamma   90.00
#
_symmetry.space_group_name_H-M   'P 1'
#
loop_
_entity.id
_entity.type
_entity.pdbx_description
1 polymer ?
#
loop_
_entity_poly.entity_id
_entity_poly.type
_entity_poly.pdbx_seq_one_letter_code
_entity_poly.pdbx_strand_id
1 'polypeptide(L)'
;MHNALKGADIHLTSIEVGAAIARGLCLEAVCLLGAPGARGDTTRWHVAQDVRARKTDMTFRSGLRPWLRAHGVWVTFVVLVLLGYASMALYVLNLERGERRRMTAQDMRHLLMALTRYAERTGHVLPPSEGLSVLEEEHLLERLPVDPWGHDYVYRVEAGAPVILSYGRDGIPDGEGPDADLSSRVLLAE
;
A
#
# COMPACT_ATOMS: atom_id res chain seq x y z
N MET A 1 18.82 -20.78 26.95
CA MET A 1 17.39 -20.52 27.16
C MET A 1 16.93 -19.55 26.07
N HIS A 2 15.81 -19.89 25.43
CA HIS A 2 14.98 -19.06 24.53
C HIS A 2 15.58 -18.56 23.20
N ASN A 3 15.50 -19.41 22.17
CA ASN A 3 15.18 -18.95 20.82
C ASN A 3 14.65 -20.11 19.96
N ALA A 4 13.33 -20.27 19.91
CA ALA A 4 12.60 -21.02 18.89
C ALA A 4 11.11 -20.71 19.03
N LEU A 5 10.41 -20.63 17.89
CA LEU A 5 8.95 -20.52 17.73
C LEU A 5 8.36 -19.10 17.76
N LYS A 6 8.71 -18.31 16.74
CA LYS A 6 7.88 -17.18 16.29
C LYS A 6 7.42 -17.49 14.86
N GLY A 7 6.28 -18.15 14.73
CA GLY A 7 5.69 -18.46 13.42
C GLY A 7 4.71 -19.62 13.49
N ALA A 8 3.48 -19.38 13.96
CA ALA A 8 2.30 -20.20 13.65
C ALA A 8 1.02 -19.61 14.30
N ASP A 9 0.61 -18.40 13.94
CA ASP A 9 -0.68 -17.84 14.43
C ASP A 9 -1.48 -17.12 13.34
N ILE A 10 -1.51 -17.67 12.10
CA ILE A 10 -2.30 -17.07 11.00
C ILE A 10 -3.20 -18.11 10.27
N HIS A 11 -3.19 -19.40 10.64
CA HIS A 11 -3.89 -20.43 9.86
C HIS A 11 -5.15 -21.05 10.49
N LEU A 12 -5.63 -20.60 11.66
CA LEU A 12 -6.73 -21.28 12.36
C LEU A 12 -8.13 -20.67 12.24
N THR A 13 -8.35 -19.64 11.41
CA THR A 13 -9.70 -19.04 11.26
C THR A 13 -10.52 -19.62 10.10
N SER A 14 -9.92 -20.36 9.16
CA SER A 14 -10.64 -20.84 7.96
C SER A 14 -11.23 -22.26 8.10
N ILE A 15 -10.70 -23.12 8.98
CA ILE A 15 -11.15 -24.52 9.07
C ILE A 15 -12.42 -24.66 9.94
N GLU A 16 -12.59 -23.83 10.96
CA GLU A 16 -13.77 -23.91 11.85
C GLU A 16 -15.07 -23.47 11.18
N VAL A 17 -15.00 -22.56 10.19
CA VAL A 17 -16.20 -22.10 9.45
C VAL A 17 -16.75 -23.21 8.54
N GLY A 18 -15.90 -24.05 7.95
CA GLY A 18 -16.31 -25.15 7.06
C GLY A 18 -17.02 -26.30 7.78
N ALA A 19 -16.62 -26.62 9.01
CA ALA A 19 -17.23 -27.70 9.79
C ALA A 19 -18.64 -27.36 10.31
N ALA A 20 -18.96 -26.07 10.46
CA ALA A 20 -20.28 -25.62 10.89
C ALA A 20 -21.35 -25.74 9.78
N ILE A 21 -20.97 -25.49 8.52
CA ILE A 21 -21.89 -25.53 7.37
C ILE A 21 -22.23 -26.99 7.00
N ALA A 22 -21.27 -27.91 7.09
CA ALA A 22 -21.50 -29.33 6.79
C ALA A 22 -22.46 -30.03 7.78
N ARG A 23 -22.58 -29.54 9.02
CA ARG A 23 -23.52 -30.08 10.02
C ARG A 23 -24.96 -29.57 9.83
N GLY A 24 -25.15 -28.44 9.13
CA GLY A 24 -26.48 -27.88 8.86
C GLY A 24 -27.24 -28.62 7.74
N LEU A 25 -26.54 -29.08 6.71
CA LEU A 25 -27.18 -29.73 5.54
C LEU A 25 -27.57 -31.20 5.75
N CYS A 26 -26.98 -31.89 6.73
CA CYS A 26 -27.24 -33.33 6.90
C CYS A 26 -28.55 -33.65 7.65
N LEU A 27 -29.13 -32.69 8.39
CA LEU A 27 -30.32 -32.95 9.20
C LEU A 27 -31.65 -32.91 8.41
N GLU A 28 -31.74 -32.17 7.30
CA GLU A 28 -32.99 -32.13 6.52
C GLU A 28 -33.20 -33.36 5.63
N ALA A 29 -32.13 -34.03 5.20
CA ALA A 29 -32.23 -35.13 4.24
C ALA A 29 -32.78 -36.44 4.82
N VAL A 30 -32.69 -36.65 6.14
CA VAL A 30 -33.08 -37.93 6.78
C VAL A 30 -34.59 -38.00 7.09
N CYS A 31 -35.31 -36.87 7.05
CA CYS A 31 -36.75 -36.86 7.39
C CYS A 31 -37.70 -37.24 6.24
N LEU A 32 -37.22 -37.35 4.99
CA LEU A 32 -38.07 -37.62 3.82
C LEU A 32 -38.15 -39.10 3.39
N LEU A 33 -37.40 -40.00 4.03
CA LEU A 33 -37.49 -41.44 3.74
C LEU A 33 -38.25 -42.14 4.86
N GLY A 34 -39.57 -42.16 4.71
CA GLY A 34 -40.41 -43.10 5.43
C GLY A 34 -39.99 -44.54 5.10
N ALA A 35 -39.75 -45.34 6.13
CA ALA A 35 -39.69 -46.79 6.02
C ALA A 35 -40.29 -47.46 7.27
N PRO A 36 -40.89 -48.65 7.13
CA PRO A 36 -41.97 -49.11 7.99
C PRO A 36 -41.55 -50.21 8.97
N GLY A 37 -42.33 -50.33 10.05
CA GLY A 37 -42.55 -51.59 10.75
C GLY A 37 -41.50 -51.99 11.79
N ALA A 38 -41.78 -51.70 13.05
CA ALA A 38 -41.37 -52.57 14.16
C ALA A 38 -42.34 -52.40 15.33
N ARG A 39 -43.06 -53.49 15.59
CA ARG A 39 -44.01 -53.73 16.67
C ARG A 39 -43.19 -53.98 17.95
N GLY A 40 -43.40 -53.19 19.00
CA GLY A 40 -42.85 -53.51 20.33
C GLY A 40 -42.66 -52.33 21.27
N ASP A 41 -43.54 -52.29 22.28
CA ASP A 41 -43.31 -51.74 23.62
C ASP A 41 -43.38 -50.21 23.81
N THR A 42 -44.50 -49.75 24.39
CA THR A 42 -44.87 -48.32 24.54
C THR A 42 -44.52 -47.72 25.90
N THR A 43 -43.70 -48.35 26.74
CA THR A 43 -43.48 -47.88 28.13
C THR A 43 -42.06 -47.41 28.45
N ARG A 44 -41.17 -47.31 27.45
CA ARG A 44 -39.78 -46.84 27.66
C ARG A 44 -39.45 -45.53 26.95
N TRP A 45 -40.32 -44.53 27.04
CA TRP A 45 -40.05 -43.20 26.47
C TRP A 45 -40.03 -42.06 27.50
N HIS A 46 -40.37 -42.32 28.77
CA HIS A 46 -40.50 -41.25 29.76
C HIS A 46 -39.18 -40.76 30.40
N VAL A 47 -38.04 -41.44 30.21
CA VAL A 47 -36.81 -41.11 30.95
C VAL A 47 -35.70 -40.49 30.07
N ALA A 48 -35.89 -40.41 28.75
CA ALA A 48 -34.88 -39.88 27.83
C ALA A 48 -35.06 -38.40 27.44
N GLN A 49 -35.98 -37.66 28.07
CA GLN A 49 -36.24 -36.25 27.75
C GLN A 49 -35.53 -35.25 28.68
N ASP A 50 -34.92 -35.69 29.79
CA ASP A 50 -34.49 -34.75 30.83
C ASP A 50 -33.06 -34.17 30.65
N VAL A 51 -32.26 -34.69 29.71
CA VAL A 51 -30.88 -34.21 29.47
C VAL A 51 -30.79 -33.28 28.25
N ARG A 52 -31.87 -33.13 27.46
CA ARG A 52 -31.92 -32.24 26.30
C ARG A 52 -32.45 -30.83 26.62
N ALA A 53 -32.65 -30.49 27.89
CA ALA A 53 -33.08 -29.16 28.32
C ALA A 53 -31.94 -28.30 28.89
N ARG A 54 -30.68 -28.58 28.51
CA ARG A 54 -29.50 -27.83 28.99
C ARG A 54 -28.58 -27.36 27.87
N LYS A 55 -29.12 -27.15 26.68
CA LYS A 55 -28.41 -26.56 25.56
C LYS A 55 -29.29 -25.42 25.03
N THR A 56 -28.66 -24.28 24.80
CA THR A 56 -29.26 -23.05 24.25
C THR A 56 -30.12 -22.26 25.23
N ASP A 57 -29.49 -21.46 26.07
CA ASP A 57 -29.90 -20.06 26.24
C ASP A 57 -28.86 -19.31 27.08
N MET A 58 -27.65 -19.21 26.52
CA MET A 58 -26.87 -17.98 26.69
C MET A 58 -27.04 -17.18 25.40
N THR A 59 -28.29 -16.77 25.14
CA THR A 59 -28.52 -15.59 24.32
C THR A 59 -27.81 -14.46 25.05
N PHE A 60 -26.64 -14.08 24.54
CA PHE A 60 -25.93 -12.89 24.96
C PHE A 60 -26.87 -11.72 24.64
N ARG A 61 -27.72 -11.41 25.62
CA ARG A 61 -28.65 -10.28 25.61
C ARG A 61 -27.77 -9.04 25.69
N SER A 62 -27.24 -8.66 24.54
CA SER A 62 -26.60 -7.37 24.34
C SER A 62 -27.70 -6.32 24.51
N GLY A 63 -27.92 -5.91 25.76
CA GLY A 63 -28.78 -4.80 26.14
C GLY A 63 -28.18 -3.47 25.71
N LEU A 64 -27.75 -3.34 24.45
CA LEU A 64 -27.43 -2.04 23.88
C LEU A 64 -28.75 -1.31 23.66
N ARG A 65 -28.93 -0.23 24.43
CA ARG A 65 -30.10 0.65 24.42
C ARG A 65 -30.51 0.95 22.97
N PRO A 66 -31.80 0.89 22.59
CA PRO A 66 -32.26 1.01 21.20
C PRO A 66 -31.80 2.30 20.50
N TRP A 67 -31.60 3.37 21.28
CA TRP A 67 -31.03 4.64 20.80
C TRP A 67 -29.59 4.52 20.29
N LEU A 68 -28.73 3.67 20.89
CA LEU A 68 -27.36 3.45 20.41
C LEU A 68 -27.30 2.72 19.05
N ARG A 69 -28.31 1.91 18.71
CA ARG A 69 -28.37 1.19 17.43
C ARG A 69 -28.73 2.12 16.26
N ALA A 70 -29.61 3.09 16.50
CA ALA A 70 -29.98 4.10 15.50
C ALA A 70 -28.85 5.10 15.24
N HIS A 71 -28.13 5.52 16.29
CA HIS A 71 -27.02 6.47 16.16
C HIS A 71 -25.75 5.80 15.65
N GLY A 72 -25.58 4.49 15.87
CA GLY A 72 -24.44 3.74 15.37
C GLY A 72 -24.27 3.83 13.85
N VAL A 73 -25.35 3.66 13.08
CA VAL A 73 -25.29 3.74 11.61
C VAL A 73 -24.86 5.13 11.12
N TRP A 74 -25.39 6.19 11.74
CA TRP A 74 -25.02 7.56 11.40
C TRP A 74 -23.57 7.89 11.77
N VAL A 75 -23.11 7.47 12.95
CA VAL A 75 -21.71 7.64 13.35
C VAL A 75 -20.78 6.90 12.39
N THR A 76 -21.10 5.66 12.00
CA THR A 76 -20.32 4.91 11.01
C THR A 76 -20.28 5.61 9.65
N PHE A 77 -21.42 6.12 9.18
CA PHE A 77 -21.49 6.86 7.90
C PHE A 77 -20.64 8.13 7.92
N VAL A 78 -20.77 8.95 8.97
CA VAL A 78 -19.96 10.17 9.14
C VAL A 78 -18.48 9.84 9.19
N VAL A 79 -18.09 8.80 9.92
CA VAL A 79 -16.68 8.37 10.00
C VAL A 79 -16.16 7.94 8.62
N LEU A 80 -16.93 7.16 7.85
CA LEU A 80 -16.52 6.72 6.52
C LEU A 80 -16.35 7.88 5.54
N VAL A 81 -17.27 8.86 5.57
CA VAL A 81 -17.17 10.08 4.75
C VAL A 81 -15.94 10.90 5.13
N LEU A 82 -15.68 11.08 6.43
CA LEU A 82 -14.51 11.83 6.91
C LEU A 82 -13.20 11.13 6.54
N LEU A 83 -13.13 9.81 6.69
CA LEU A 83 -11.96 9.02 6.28
C LEU A 83 -11.73 9.08 4.78
N GLY A 84 -12.80 9.01 3.97
CA GLY A 84 -12.73 9.17 2.52
C GLY A 84 -12.22 10.55 2.12
N TYR A 85 -12.76 11.61 2.72
CA TYR A 85 -12.31 12.99 2.47
C TYR A 85 -10.85 13.21 2.89
N ALA A 86 -10.45 12.73 4.07
CA ALA A 86 -9.07 12.82 4.53
C ALA A 86 -8.11 12.06 3.60
N SER A 87 -8.48 10.86 3.17
CA SER A 87 -7.69 10.05 2.23
C SER A 87 -7.51 10.76 0.89
N MET A 88 -8.59 11.35 0.35
CA MET A 88 -8.54 12.12 -0.90
C MET A 88 -7.67 13.37 -0.77
N ALA A 89 -7.79 14.12 0.33
CA ALA A 89 -6.98 15.30 0.58
C ALA A 89 -5.48 14.96 0.63
N LEU A 90 -5.11 13.88 1.33
CA LEU A 90 -3.71 13.41 1.37
C LEU A 90 -3.22 12.93 0.00
N TYR A 91 -4.08 12.33 -0.83
CA TYR A 91 -3.73 11.91 -2.18
C TYR A 91 -3.39 13.12 -3.08
N VAL A 92 -4.23 14.15 -3.09
CA VAL A 92 -3.99 15.37 -3.89
C VAL A 92 -2.71 16.09 -3.45
N LEU A 93 -2.45 16.19 -2.14
CA LEU A 93 -1.23 16.83 -1.62
C LEU A 93 0.07 16.07 -1.97
N ASN A 94 -0.01 14.77 -2.24
CA ASN A 94 1.15 13.94 -2.60
C ASN A 94 1.35 13.82 -4.12
N LEU A 95 0.31 14.03 -4.93
CA LEU A 95 0.38 13.96 -6.40
C LEU A 95 1.40 14.96 -6.98
N GLU A 96 1.32 16.22 -6.55
CA GLU A 96 2.23 17.28 -7.04
C GLU A 96 3.70 16.95 -6.76
N ARG A 97 4.00 16.31 -5.62
CA ARG A 97 5.37 15.91 -5.25
C ARG A 97 5.89 14.83 -6.20
N GLY A 98 5.03 13.88 -6.57
CA GLY A 98 5.38 12.82 -7.51
C GLY A 98 5.60 13.34 -8.92
N GLU A 99 4.79 14.32 -9.36
CA GLU A 99 4.90 14.90 -10.70
C GLU A 99 6.21 15.68 -10.87
N ARG A 100 6.58 16.55 -9.92
CA ARG A 100 7.85 17.29 -9.97
C ARG A 100 9.06 16.35 -10.03
N ARG A 101 9.09 15.32 -9.19
CA ARG A 101 10.16 14.31 -9.22
C ARG A 101 10.27 13.59 -10.56
N ARG A 102 9.14 13.28 -11.19
CA ARG A 102 9.11 12.63 -12.51
C ARG A 102 9.64 13.54 -13.61
N MET A 103 9.25 14.83 -13.60
CA MET A 103 9.77 15.83 -14.53
C MET A 103 11.29 15.98 -14.38
N THR A 104 11.77 16.21 -13.15
CA THR A 104 13.22 16.28 -12.86
C THR A 104 13.97 15.03 -13.32
N ALA A 105 13.42 13.83 -13.08
CA ALA A 105 14.04 12.58 -13.51
C ALA A 105 14.09 12.42 -15.04
N GLN A 106 13.10 12.96 -15.77
CA GLN A 106 13.11 12.98 -17.24
C GLN A 106 14.18 13.96 -17.77
N ASP A 107 14.25 15.15 -17.19
CA ASP A 107 15.23 16.17 -17.58
C ASP A 107 16.67 15.70 -17.31
N MET A 108 16.93 15.12 -16.14
CA MET A 108 18.21 14.53 -15.79
C MET A 108 18.60 13.39 -16.76
N ARG A 109 17.66 12.55 -17.18
CA ARG A 109 17.91 11.52 -18.19
C ARG A 109 18.32 12.13 -19.52
N HIS A 110 17.62 13.18 -19.96
CA HIS A 110 17.92 13.84 -21.22
C HIS A 110 19.31 14.49 -21.21
N LEU A 111 19.67 15.16 -20.11
CA LEU A 111 21.00 15.75 -19.91
C LEU A 111 22.10 14.70 -19.87
N LEU A 112 21.88 13.59 -19.15
CA LEU A 112 22.85 12.48 -19.13
C LEU A 112 23.05 11.87 -20.52
N MET A 113 21.98 11.68 -21.30
CA MET A 113 22.10 11.18 -22.66
C MET A 113 22.96 12.10 -23.54
N ALA A 114 22.84 13.41 -23.36
CA ALA A 114 23.67 14.37 -24.09
C ALA A 114 25.14 14.36 -23.62
N LEU A 115 25.38 14.22 -22.32
CA LEU A 115 26.73 14.02 -21.78
C LEU A 115 27.37 12.73 -22.31
N THR A 116 26.60 11.65 -22.44
CA THR A 116 27.07 10.42 -23.07
C THR A 116 27.45 10.66 -24.53
N ARG A 117 26.61 11.36 -25.31
CA ARG A 117 26.94 11.72 -26.70
C ARG A 117 28.19 12.60 -26.80
N TYR A 118 28.38 13.55 -25.88
CA TYR A 118 29.60 14.35 -25.81
C TYR A 118 30.82 13.46 -25.56
N ALA A 119 30.74 12.57 -24.56
CA ALA A 119 31.83 11.67 -24.23
C ALA A 119 32.18 10.71 -25.39
N GLU A 120 31.19 10.26 -26.15
CA GLU A 120 31.39 9.46 -27.35
C GLU A 120 32.12 10.23 -28.47
N ARG A 121 31.87 11.53 -28.62
CA ARG A 121 32.53 12.38 -29.64
C ARG A 121 33.94 12.77 -29.26
N THR A 122 34.15 13.19 -28.00
CA THR A 122 35.42 13.76 -27.54
C THR A 122 36.35 12.69 -26.95
N GLY A 123 35.80 11.54 -26.56
CA GLY A 123 36.55 10.44 -25.94
C GLY A 123 36.84 10.62 -24.45
N HIS A 124 36.37 11.71 -23.84
CA HIS A 124 36.48 11.96 -22.40
C HIS A 124 35.17 12.52 -21.82
N VAL A 125 34.97 12.31 -20.52
CA VAL A 125 33.84 12.91 -19.79
C VAL A 125 34.09 14.42 -19.65
N LEU A 126 33.02 15.20 -19.73
CA LEU A 126 33.06 16.65 -19.56
C LEU A 126 33.62 17.00 -18.15
N PRO A 127 34.61 17.90 -18.02
CA PRO A 127 35.11 18.28 -16.72
C PRO A 127 34.11 19.21 -15.99
N PRO A 128 34.02 19.17 -14.65
CA PRO A 128 33.10 20.02 -13.90
C PRO A 128 33.34 21.53 -14.07
N SER A 129 34.54 21.92 -14.49
CA SER A 129 34.96 23.32 -14.68
C SER A 129 34.32 23.99 -15.88
N GLU A 130 33.96 23.23 -16.90
CA GLU A 130 33.33 23.74 -18.13
C GLU A 130 31.81 23.94 -17.96
N GLY A 131 31.19 23.19 -17.05
CA GLY A 131 29.76 23.27 -16.78
C GLY A 131 28.90 22.70 -17.90
N LEU A 132 27.58 22.77 -17.73
CA LEU A 132 26.61 22.22 -18.70
C LEU A 132 26.44 23.09 -19.96
N SER A 133 26.94 24.33 -19.97
CA SER A 133 26.81 25.26 -21.11
C SER A 133 27.50 24.77 -22.37
N VAL A 134 28.56 23.97 -22.26
CA VAL A 134 29.24 23.35 -23.42
C VAL A 134 28.28 22.48 -24.25
N LEU A 135 27.27 21.88 -23.61
CA LEU A 135 26.29 21.06 -24.33
C LEU A 135 25.38 21.89 -25.27
N GLU A 136 25.16 23.16 -24.92
CA GLU A 136 24.41 24.11 -25.76
C GLU A 136 25.30 24.60 -26.92
N GLU A 137 26.56 24.93 -26.63
CA GLU A 137 27.54 25.38 -27.64
C GLU A 137 27.79 24.31 -28.72
N GLU A 138 27.93 23.04 -28.32
CA GLU A 138 28.13 21.89 -29.21
C GLU A 138 26.84 21.42 -29.91
N HIS A 139 25.73 22.16 -29.76
CA HIS A 139 24.41 21.83 -30.32
C HIS A 139 23.96 20.39 -29.97
N LEU A 140 24.38 19.90 -28.80
CA LEU A 140 23.95 18.60 -28.27
C LEU A 140 22.59 18.73 -27.58
N LEU A 141 22.32 19.91 -27.01
CA LEU A 141 21.01 20.37 -26.55
C LEU A 141 20.65 21.68 -27.25
N GLU A 142 19.36 21.85 -27.56
CA GLU A 142 18.84 23.14 -28.05
C GLU A 142 18.85 24.22 -26.96
N ARG A 143 18.61 23.82 -25.70
CA ARG A 143 18.62 24.67 -24.52
C ARG A 143 18.70 23.82 -23.27
N LEU A 144 19.37 24.32 -22.23
CA LEU A 144 19.34 23.68 -20.91
C LEU A 144 17.93 23.78 -20.29
N PRO A 145 17.32 22.66 -19.88
CA PRO A 145 16.10 22.69 -19.09
C PRO A 145 16.42 23.25 -17.70
N VAL A 146 15.45 23.97 -17.14
CA VAL A 146 15.48 24.41 -15.74
C VAL A 146 14.67 23.43 -14.90
N ASP A 147 15.03 23.28 -13.63
CA ASP A 147 14.28 22.39 -12.76
C ASP A 147 12.86 22.93 -12.45
N PRO A 148 11.96 22.11 -11.88
CA PRO A 148 10.58 22.54 -11.57
C PRO A 148 10.46 23.69 -10.57
N TRP A 149 11.55 24.07 -9.91
CA TRP A 149 11.62 25.18 -8.95
C TRP A 149 12.26 26.43 -9.55
N GLY A 150 12.75 26.36 -10.79
CA GLY A 150 13.33 27.46 -11.53
C GLY A 150 14.83 27.64 -11.28
N HIS A 151 15.51 26.62 -10.76
CA HIS A 151 16.96 26.59 -10.58
C HIS A 151 17.65 25.83 -11.71
N ASP A 152 18.86 26.26 -12.02
CA ASP A 152 19.72 25.57 -12.99
C ASP A 152 20.28 24.29 -12.38
N TYR A 153 20.44 23.26 -13.22
CA TYR A 153 21.05 22.00 -12.79
C TYR A 153 22.54 22.16 -12.52
N VAL A 154 23.01 21.53 -11.43
CA VAL A 154 24.43 21.49 -11.08
C VAL A 154 25.06 20.21 -11.58
N TYR A 155 26.17 20.36 -12.29
CA TYR A 155 26.96 19.25 -12.80
C TYR A 155 28.10 18.89 -11.86
N ARG A 156 28.28 17.60 -11.59
CA ARG A 156 29.40 17.07 -10.82
C ARG A 156 29.87 15.76 -11.44
N VAL A 157 31.13 15.41 -11.25
CA VAL A 157 31.66 14.08 -11.60
C VAL A 157 31.97 13.34 -10.31
N GLU A 158 31.33 12.20 -10.11
CA GLU A 158 31.56 11.32 -8.95
C GLU A 158 32.03 9.96 -9.43
N ALA A 159 33.17 9.48 -8.92
CA ALA A 159 33.74 8.19 -9.29
C ALA A 159 33.89 7.97 -10.83
N GLY A 160 34.14 9.05 -11.57
CA GLY A 160 34.26 9.02 -13.04
C GLY A 160 32.95 9.00 -13.81
N ALA A 161 31.80 9.02 -13.12
CA ALA A 161 30.48 9.13 -13.73
C ALA A 161 29.93 10.56 -13.64
N PRO A 162 29.29 11.08 -14.72
CA PRO A 162 28.58 12.34 -14.65
C PRO A 162 27.35 12.22 -13.74
N VAL A 163 27.21 13.12 -12.78
CA VAL A 163 26.08 13.23 -11.86
C VAL A 163 25.47 14.63 -11.98
N ILE A 164 24.14 14.68 -12.04
CA ILE A 164 23.38 15.92 -12.13
C ILE A 164 22.60 16.08 -10.84
N LEU A 165 22.64 17.28 -10.27
CA LEU A 165 22.06 17.64 -8.98
C LEU A 165 21.07 18.79 -9.17
N SER A 166 19.96 18.75 -8.45
CA SER A 166 19.03 19.86 -8.25
C SER A 166 18.80 20.02 -6.75
N TYR A 167 18.95 21.25 -6.26
CA TYR A 167 18.82 21.62 -4.85
C TYR A 167 17.36 21.73 -4.38
N GLY A 168 16.39 21.32 -5.20
CA GLY A 168 14.98 21.39 -4.81
C GLY A 168 14.46 22.82 -4.71
N ARG A 169 13.56 23.07 -3.75
CA ARG A 169 12.77 24.30 -3.67
C ARG A 169 13.51 25.48 -3.04
N ASP A 170 14.40 25.22 -2.10
CA ASP A 170 15.13 26.24 -1.36
C ASP A 170 16.43 26.66 -2.05
N GLY A 171 16.94 25.82 -2.98
CA GLY A 171 18.17 26.09 -3.69
C GLY A 171 19.42 25.87 -2.83
N ILE A 172 19.29 25.20 -1.69
CA ILE A 172 20.35 25.02 -0.70
C ILE A 172 20.86 23.57 -0.77
N PRO A 173 22.18 23.34 -0.83
CA PRO A 173 22.72 21.98 -0.75
C PRO A 173 22.41 21.31 0.59
N ASP A 174 22.25 19.99 0.57
CA ASP A 174 21.99 19.12 1.72
C ASP A 174 20.65 19.36 2.42
N GLY A 175 19.61 19.76 1.67
CA GLY A 175 18.25 19.86 2.19
C GLY A 175 17.64 18.50 2.57
N GLU A 176 16.61 18.51 3.44
CA GLU A 176 15.87 17.30 3.86
C GLU A 176 14.36 17.41 3.60
N GLY A 177 13.70 16.26 3.51
CA GLY A 177 12.24 16.16 3.41
C GLY A 177 11.66 16.72 2.10
N PRO A 178 10.75 17.71 2.14
CA PRO A 178 10.17 18.30 0.93
C PRO A 178 11.16 19.15 0.13
N ASP A 179 12.25 19.58 0.77
CA ASP A 179 13.32 20.40 0.21
C ASP A 179 14.59 19.56 0.01
N ALA A 180 14.45 18.24 -0.08
CA ALA A 180 15.58 17.34 -0.27
C ALA A 180 16.19 17.43 -1.67
N ASP A 181 17.51 17.42 -1.72
CA ASP A 181 18.28 17.39 -2.95
C ASP A 181 17.94 16.17 -3.81
N LEU A 182 17.83 16.41 -5.11
CA LEU A 182 17.62 15.38 -6.10
C LEU A 182 18.90 15.16 -6.88
N SER A 183 19.44 13.94 -6.82
CA SER A 183 20.56 13.53 -7.64
C SER A 183 20.10 12.53 -8.71
N SER A 184 20.67 12.65 -9.90
CA SER A 184 20.40 11.70 -11.00
C SER A 184 20.78 10.27 -10.62
N ARG A 185 21.80 10.11 -9.77
CA ARG A 185 22.23 8.81 -9.26
C ARG A 185 21.17 8.15 -8.38
N VAL A 186 20.53 8.90 -7.49
CA VAL A 186 19.48 8.36 -6.63
C VAL A 186 18.20 8.14 -7.42
N LEU A 187 17.78 9.11 -8.24
CA LEU A 187 16.52 9.05 -8.99
C LEU A 187 16.50 8.01 -10.11
N LEU A 188 17.64 7.61 -10.66
CA LEU A 188 17.73 6.65 -11.77
C LEU A 188 18.25 5.27 -11.35
N ALA A 189 18.68 5.11 -10.10
CA ALA A 189 19.01 3.81 -9.54
C ALA A 189 17.79 3.05 -8.99
N GLU A 190 16.66 3.75 -8.82
CA GLU A 190 15.38 3.25 -8.32
C GLU A 190 14.51 2.71 -9.47
#